data_AF-A0A6A3NLU7-F1
#
_entry.id   AF-A0A6A3NLU7-F1
#
_cell.length_a   1.000
_cell.length_b   1.000
_cell.length_c   1.000
_cell.angle_alpha   90.00
_cell.angle_beta   90.00
_cell.angle_gamma   90.00
#
_symmetry.space_group_name_H-M   'P 1'
#
loop_
_entity.id
_entity.type
_entity.pdbx_description
1 polymer ?
#
loop_
_entity_poly.entity_id
_entity_poly.type
_entity_poly.pdbx_seq_one_letter_code
_entity_poly.pdbx_strand_id
1 'polypeptide(L)'
;MTNKKGLCKAILPKKKKNGRKESSKRPNLIAKGAFDMAELIQVPRIKFTRWWDNQGVFVLAGGGSASLDRIVRRDPASGEQVEVMCPRFVKDYQTFMGGVDVHDQLRLQRYSLQLARRYKKYYKSLFLGLMDLAIVNAFIIYNARRAADGKSKVSHVSFMKQLHLELCQL
;
A
#
# COMPACT_ATOMS: atom_id res chain seq x y z
N MET A 1 -5.79 -18.95 22.05
CA MET A 1 -5.62 -20.07 21.09
C MET A 1 -5.84 -19.59 19.65
N THR A 2 -4.86 -19.82 18.77
CA THR A 2 -4.94 -19.53 17.34
C THR A 2 -5.84 -20.54 16.60
N ASN A 3 -6.37 -20.19 15.43
CA ASN A 3 -7.10 -21.13 14.58
C ASN A 3 -6.13 -21.95 13.70
N LYS A 4 -6.65 -22.90 12.90
CA LYS A 4 -5.85 -23.68 11.91
C LYS A 4 -5.07 -22.82 10.90
N LYS A 5 -5.35 -21.51 10.83
CA LYS A 5 -4.66 -20.53 9.97
C LYS A 5 -3.69 -19.63 10.76
N GLY A 6 -3.38 -19.96 12.02
CA GLY A 6 -2.48 -19.18 12.88
C GLY A 6 -3.05 -17.86 13.42
N LEU A 7 -4.32 -17.55 13.16
CA LEU A 7 -4.94 -16.27 13.53
C LEU A 7 -5.55 -16.32 14.93
N CYS A 8 -5.38 -15.25 15.72
CA CYS A 8 -5.89 -15.17 17.08
C CYS A 8 -7.44 -15.16 17.12
N LYS A 9 -8.04 -16.25 17.64
CA LYS A 9 -9.51 -16.39 17.72
C LYS A 9 -10.20 -15.30 18.55
N ALA A 10 -9.48 -14.67 19.48
CA ALA A 10 -10.03 -13.64 20.36
C ALA A 10 -10.40 -12.35 19.61
N ILE A 11 -9.68 -12.06 18.51
CA ILE A 11 -9.82 -10.80 17.77
C ILE A 11 -10.68 -10.98 16.51
N LEU A 12 -10.67 -12.19 15.94
CA LEU A 12 -11.47 -12.50 14.76
C LEU A 12 -12.99 -12.34 15.00
N PRO A 13 -13.77 -12.00 13.95
CA PRO A 13 -15.22 -11.95 14.06
C PRO A 13 -15.76 -13.33 14.46
N LYS A 14 -16.76 -13.36 15.35
CA LYS A 14 -17.37 -14.63 15.73
C LYS A 14 -18.19 -15.18 14.56
N LYS A 15 -18.32 -16.50 14.48
CA LYS A 15 -19.30 -17.11 13.59
C LYS A 15 -20.68 -17.00 14.25
N LYS A 16 -21.67 -16.52 13.51
CA LYS A 16 -23.07 -16.55 13.92
C LYS A 16 -23.55 -18.01 14.02
N LYS A 17 -24.62 -18.24 14.80
CA LYS A 17 -25.23 -19.57 15.01
C LYS A 17 -25.62 -20.28 13.69
N ASN A 18 -25.88 -19.52 12.63
CA ASN A 18 -26.19 -20.00 11.28
C ASN A 18 -24.95 -20.26 10.39
N GLY A 19 -23.75 -20.33 10.97
CA GLY A 19 -22.50 -20.57 10.24
C GLY A 19 -21.94 -19.38 9.45
N ARG A 20 -22.71 -18.29 9.31
CA ARG A 20 -22.27 -17.05 8.63
C ARG A 20 -21.27 -16.28 9.51
N LYS A 21 -20.29 -15.63 8.88
CA LYS A 21 -19.38 -14.72 9.59
C LYS A 21 -20.15 -13.48 10.08
N GLU A 22 -19.79 -12.95 11.24
CA GLU A 22 -20.24 -11.63 11.66
C GLU A 22 -19.88 -10.54 10.65
N SER A 23 -20.67 -9.46 10.64
CA SER A 23 -20.38 -8.31 9.80
C SER A 23 -19.05 -7.69 10.21
N SER A 24 -18.25 -7.27 9.23
CA SER A 24 -17.05 -6.46 9.47
C SER A 24 -17.39 -4.99 9.75
N LYS A 25 -18.65 -4.55 9.61
CA LYS A 25 -19.03 -3.15 9.87
C LYS A 25 -18.75 -2.79 11.34
N ARG A 26 -18.22 -1.58 11.55
CA ARG A 26 -18.01 -1.05 12.90
C ARG A 26 -19.37 -0.90 13.62
N PRO A 27 -19.56 -1.49 14.82
CA PRO A 27 -20.74 -1.25 15.63
C PRO A 27 -20.83 0.21 16.09
N ASN A 28 -22.04 0.77 16.21
CA ASN A 28 -22.23 2.18 16.62
C ASN A 28 -21.67 2.49 18.00
N LEU A 29 -21.62 1.50 18.90
CA LEU A 29 -21.08 1.64 20.26
C LEU A 29 -19.55 1.80 20.28
N ILE A 30 -18.85 1.32 19.24
CA ILE A 30 -17.38 1.34 19.19
C ILE A 30 -16.93 2.63 18.49
N ALA A 31 -16.13 3.44 19.19
CA ALA A 31 -15.55 4.65 18.63
C ALA A 31 -14.66 4.33 17.40
N LYS A 32 -14.68 5.21 16.40
CA LYS A 32 -13.77 5.12 15.25
C LYS A 32 -12.33 5.30 15.74
N GLY A 33 -11.44 4.41 15.31
CA GLY A 33 -10.05 4.36 15.76
C GLY A 33 -9.77 3.44 16.93
N ALA A 34 -10.81 2.90 17.60
CA ALA A 34 -10.63 1.90 18.63
C ALA A 34 -9.94 0.65 18.07
N PHE A 35 -9.11 -0.02 18.85
CA PHE A 35 -8.45 -1.24 18.43
C PHE A 35 -8.26 -2.24 19.57
N ASP A 36 -8.31 -3.52 19.20
CA ASP A 36 -7.99 -4.65 20.06
C ASP A 36 -6.70 -5.30 19.56
N MET A 37 -5.77 -5.61 20.46
CA MET A 37 -4.48 -6.22 20.12
C MET A 37 -4.23 -7.49 20.93
N ALA A 38 -3.65 -8.49 20.27
CA ALA A 38 -3.18 -9.72 20.89
C ALA A 38 -1.77 -10.00 20.41
N GLU A 39 -0.90 -10.39 21.33
CA GLU A 39 0.46 -10.78 21.03
C GLU A 39 0.55 -12.31 20.98
N LEU A 40 1.42 -12.82 20.11
CA LEU A 40 1.65 -14.25 20.03
C LEU A 40 2.53 -14.70 21.20
N ILE A 41 2.03 -15.63 22.02
CA ILE A 41 2.71 -16.12 23.22
C ILE A 41 4.14 -16.61 22.93
N GLN A 42 4.32 -17.36 21.83
CA GLN A 42 5.62 -17.92 21.46
C GLN A 42 6.58 -16.90 20.82
N VAL A 43 6.03 -15.85 20.20
CA VAL A 43 6.82 -14.82 19.51
C VAL A 43 6.20 -13.46 19.80
N PRO A 44 6.54 -12.80 20.92
CA PRO A 44 5.92 -11.54 21.35
C PRO A 44 6.02 -10.39 20.33
N ARG A 45 6.99 -10.48 19.40
CA ARG A 45 7.13 -9.54 18.29
C ARG A 45 5.97 -9.60 17.30
N ILE A 46 5.28 -10.74 17.20
CA ILE A 46 4.14 -10.90 16.31
C ILE A 46 2.88 -10.43 17.04
N LYS A 47 2.28 -9.38 16.49
CA LYS A 47 1.08 -8.74 17.03
C LYS A 47 -0.04 -8.85 16.02
N PHE A 48 -1.21 -9.23 16.50
CA PHE A 48 -2.43 -9.27 15.73
C PHE A 48 -3.37 -8.20 16.26
N THR A 49 -3.90 -7.36 15.38
CA THR A 49 -4.75 -6.23 15.75
C THR A 49 -5.99 -6.17 14.91
N ARG A 50 -7.11 -5.85 15.54
CA ARG A 50 -8.34 -5.38 14.88
C ARG A 50 -8.49 -3.90 15.15
N TRP A 51 -8.38 -3.09 14.10
CA TRP A 51 -8.56 -1.65 14.15
C TRP A 51 -9.89 -1.26 13.52
N TRP A 52 -10.68 -0.44 14.20
CA TRP A 52 -12.04 -0.08 13.81
C TRP A 52 -12.09 1.23 13.04
N ASP A 53 -12.16 1.15 11.71
CA ASP A 53 -12.45 2.29 10.85
C ASP A 53 -13.95 2.33 10.49
N ASN A 54 -14.33 2.46 9.22
CA ASN A 54 -15.71 2.19 8.80
C ASN A 54 -16.05 0.70 8.94
N GLN A 55 -15.02 -0.15 8.82
CA GLN A 55 -15.07 -1.60 9.04
C GLN A 55 -13.88 -2.02 9.90
N GLY A 56 -13.97 -3.20 10.51
CA GLY A 56 -12.88 -3.83 11.24
C GLY A 56 -11.78 -4.27 10.28
N VAL A 57 -10.62 -3.62 10.40
CA VAL A 57 -9.40 -3.92 9.66
C VAL A 57 -8.53 -4.84 10.51
N PHE A 58 -8.10 -5.97 9.95
CA PHE A 58 -7.25 -6.93 10.64
C PHE A 58 -5.82 -6.81 10.12
N VAL A 59 -4.89 -6.59 11.05
CA VAL A 59 -3.46 -6.42 10.73
C VAL A 59 -2.66 -7.44 11.53
N LEU A 60 -1.78 -8.15 10.84
CA LEU A 60 -0.75 -8.98 11.45
C LEU A 60 0.60 -8.30 11.22
N ALA A 61 1.28 -7.94 12.30
CA ALA A 61 2.55 -7.24 12.26
C ALA A 61 3.62 -8.12 12.92
N GLY A 62 4.70 -8.45 12.18
CA GLY A 62 5.87 -9.16 12.72
C GLY A 62 6.90 -8.24 13.38
N GLY A 63 6.65 -6.93 13.35
CA GLY A 63 7.49 -5.86 13.88
C GLY A 63 6.75 -4.53 13.83
N GLY A 64 7.37 -3.46 14.34
CA GLY A 64 6.76 -2.13 14.43
C GLY A 64 6.18 -1.82 15.82
N SER A 65 5.97 -0.53 16.07
CA SER A 65 5.50 -0.05 17.37
C SER A 65 3.99 -0.21 17.51
N ALA A 66 3.56 -0.71 18.66
CA ALA A 66 2.16 -0.72 19.09
C ALA A 66 1.74 0.60 19.76
N SER A 67 2.65 1.59 19.84
CA SER A 67 2.36 2.90 20.40
C SER A 67 1.19 3.55 19.69
N LEU A 68 0.42 4.32 20.44
CA LEU A 68 -0.70 5.06 19.91
C LEU A 68 -0.21 6.19 19.01
N ASP A 69 -0.82 6.31 17.83
CA ASP A 69 -0.56 7.36 16.86
C ASP A 69 -1.88 7.78 16.21
N ARG A 70 -1.83 8.73 15.29
CA ARG A 70 -2.98 9.25 14.55
C ARG A 70 -2.74 9.18 13.06
N ILE A 71 -3.82 8.89 12.33
CA ILE A 71 -3.89 8.98 10.88
C ILE A 71 -5.00 9.93 10.47
N VAL A 72 -4.74 10.69 9.43
CA VAL A 72 -5.75 11.56 8.82
C VAL A 72 -6.66 10.73 7.92
N ARG A 73 -7.97 10.82 8.14
CA ARG A 73 -8.99 10.18 7.31
C ARG A 73 -9.99 11.22 6.85
N ARG A 74 -10.45 11.09 5.61
CA ARG A 74 -11.57 11.89 5.12
C ARG A 74 -12.88 11.29 5.62
N ASP A 75 -13.71 12.09 6.27
CA ASP A 75 -15.06 11.68 6.63
C ASP A 75 -15.94 11.67 5.37
N PRO A 76 -16.56 10.53 5.00
CA PRO A 76 -17.42 10.46 3.83
C PRO A 76 -18.69 11.31 3.94
N ALA A 77 -19.15 11.66 5.15
CA ALA A 77 -20.37 12.45 5.32
C ALA A 77 -20.12 13.96 5.21
N SER A 78 -19.15 14.50 5.96
CA SER A 78 -18.80 15.93 5.95
C SER A 78 -17.79 16.30 4.86
N GLY A 79 -17.00 15.33 4.38
CA GLY A 79 -15.88 15.58 3.48
C GLY A 79 -14.63 16.13 4.17
N GLU A 80 -14.69 16.40 5.47
CA GLU A 80 -13.60 16.98 6.27
C GLU A 80 -12.51 15.96 6.61
N GLN A 81 -11.32 16.46 6.94
CA GLN A 81 -10.22 15.65 7.43
C GLN A 81 -10.31 15.49 8.94
N VAL A 82 -10.43 14.24 9.39
CA VAL A 82 -10.54 13.89 10.80
C VAL A 82 -9.33 13.04 11.20
N GLU A 83 -8.73 13.38 12.34
CA GLU A 83 -7.69 12.56 12.94
C GLU A 83 -8.31 11.36 13.66
N VAL A 84 -7.90 10.16 13.27
CA VAL A 84 -8.36 8.91 13.85
C VAL A 84 -7.19 8.24 14.56
N MET A 85 -7.42 7.79 15.80
CA MET A 85 -6.42 7.04 16.55
C MET A 85 -6.15 5.69 15.90
N CYS A 86 -4.88 5.29 15.84
CA CYS A 86 -4.48 3.98 15.35
C CYS A 86 -3.16 3.54 15.99
N PRO A 87 -2.85 2.24 16.00
CA PRO A 87 -1.50 1.77 16.31
C PRO A 87 -0.50 2.27 15.27
N ARG A 88 0.73 2.60 15.70
CA ARG A 88 1.77 3.13 14.80
C ARG A 88 2.10 2.21 13.63
N PHE A 89 2.16 0.89 13.80
CA PHE A 89 2.37 -0.03 12.67
C PHE A 89 1.25 0.03 11.60
N VAL A 90 0.02 0.45 11.96
CA VAL A 90 -1.06 0.66 10.98
C VAL A 90 -0.78 1.92 10.15
N LYS A 91 -0.30 2.98 10.80
CA LYS A 91 0.15 4.19 10.11
C LYS A 91 1.36 3.94 9.23
N ASP A 92 2.34 3.20 9.72
CA ASP A 92 3.53 2.81 8.94
C ASP A 92 3.09 2.02 7.71
N TYR A 93 2.22 1.01 7.88
CA TYR A 93 1.65 0.28 6.75
C TYR A 93 0.96 1.22 5.75
N GLN A 94 0.06 2.09 6.20
CA GLN A 94 -0.64 3.03 5.32
C GLN A 94 0.33 3.99 4.58
N THR A 95 1.43 4.38 5.23
CA THR A 95 2.42 5.32 4.67
C THR A 95 3.27 4.66 3.58
N PHE A 96 3.66 3.40 3.78
CA PHE A 96 4.51 2.67 2.84
C PHE A 96 3.72 1.79 1.86
N MET A 97 2.44 1.53 2.13
CA MET A 97 1.52 0.88 1.20
C MET A 97 1.34 1.74 -0.05
N GLY A 98 1.29 1.11 -1.21
CA GLY A 98 1.07 1.79 -2.48
C GLY A 98 2.34 2.09 -3.27
N GLY A 99 3.53 1.72 -2.78
CA GLY A 99 4.75 1.83 -3.59
C GLY A 99 4.66 1.11 -4.95
N VAL A 100 4.01 -0.06 -4.98
CA VAL A 100 3.74 -0.82 -6.21
C VAL A 100 2.72 -0.09 -7.08
N ASP A 101 1.62 0.42 -6.52
CA ASP A 101 0.57 1.12 -7.27
C ASP A 101 1.10 2.43 -7.88
N VAL A 102 1.96 3.17 -7.15
CA VAL A 102 2.61 4.38 -7.65
C VAL A 102 3.58 4.05 -8.78
N HIS A 103 4.35 2.95 -8.66
CA HIS A 103 5.23 2.47 -9.72
C HIS A 103 4.44 2.08 -10.97
N ASP A 104 3.36 1.30 -10.81
CA ASP A 104 2.51 0.89 -11.92
C ASP A 104 1.78 2.08 -12.54
N GLN A 105 1.38 3.08 -11.74
CA GLN A 105 0.81 4.32 -12.26
C GLN A 105 1.83 5.10 -13.11
N LEU A 106 3.10 5.20 -12.70
CA LEU A 106 4.16 5.82 -13.51
C LEU A 106 4.41 5.02 -14.79
N ARG A 107 4.37 3.69 -14.69
CA ARG A 107 4.58 2.77 -15.80
C ARG A 107 3.47 2.85 -16.84
N LEU A 108 2.20 2.87 -16.41
CA LEU A 108 1.01 2.87 -17.26
C LEU A 108 0.58 4.27 -17.74
N GLN A 109 1.38 5.31 -17.46
CA GLN A 109 1.15 6.66 -17.97
C GLN A 109 1.29 6.75 -19.50
N ARG A 110 1.13 7.96 -20.04
CA ARG A 110 1.17 8.30 -21.49
C ARG A 110 2.39 7.77 -22.27
N TYR A 111 3.41 7.26 -21.60
CA TYR A 111 4.67 6.80 -22.20
C TYR A 111 4.88 5.27 -22.13
N SER A 112 3.87 4.49 -21.72
CA SER A 112 3.98 3.03 -21.71
C SER A 112 4.07 2.47 -23.13
N LEU A 113 5.18 1.78 -23.42
CA LEU A 113 5.37 1.04 -24.66
C LEU A 113 4.40 -0.15 -24.72
N GLN A 114 4.18 -0.84 -23.59
CA GLN A 114 3.29 -2.00 -23.53
C GLN A 114 1.85 -1.62 -23.90
N LEU A 115 1.36 -0.46 -23.47
CA LEU A 115 0.03 0.04 -23.83
C LEU A 115 -0.01 0.61 -25.25
N ALA A 116 1.07 1.23 -25.72
CA ALA A 116 1.12 1.84 -27.05
C ALA A 116 1.00 0.82 -28.19
N ARG A 117 1.49 -0.42 -28.00
CA ARG A 117 1.58 -1.43 -29.06
C ARG A 117 1.08 -2.80 -28.59
N ARG A 118 -0.06 -3.23 -29.12
CA ARG A 118 -0.59 -4.58 -28.88
C ARG A 118 -0.02 -5.58 -29.88
N TYR A 119 0.60 -6.63 -29.38
CA TYR A 119 1.09 -7.75 -30.19
C TYR A 119 0.21 -9.00 -30.02
N LYS A 120 0.07 -9.79 -31.09
CA LYS A 120 -0.63 -11.10 -31.03
C LYS A 120 0.10 -12.12 -30.14
N LYS A 121 1.43 -12.07 -30.11
CA LYS A 121 2.27 -13.00 -29.32
C LYS A 121 2.57 -12.38 -27.94
N TYR A 122 2.25 -13.10 -26.86
CA TYR A 122 2.29 -12.58 -25.48
C TYR A 122 3.70 -12.13 -25.04
N TYR A 123 4.76 -12.84 -25.45
CA TYR A 123 6.13 -12.54 -25.02
C TYR A 123 6.61 -11.16 -25.49
N LYS A 124 6.08 -10.65 -26.61
CA LYS A 124 6.40 -9.28 -27.09
C LYS A 124 5.82 -8.22 -26.16
N SER A 125 4.59 -8.43 -25.67
CA SER A 125 3.98 -7.57 -24.66
C SER A 125 4.73 -7.64 -23.34
N LEU A 126 5.17 -8.83 -22.92
CA LEU A 126 5.99 -9.01 -21.72
C LEU A 126 7.32 -8.26 -21.83
N PHE A 127 8.02 -8.36 -22.96
CA PHE A 127 9.27 -7.63 -23.22
C PHE A 127 9.07 -6.12 -23.10
N LEU A 128 8.04 -5.55 -23.74
CA LEU A 128 7.73 -4.12 -23.61
C LEU A 128 7.39 -3.74 -22.16
N GLY A 129 6.70 -4.63 -21.43
CA GLY A 129 6.42 -4.42 -20.02
C GLY A 129 7.68 -4.34 -19.14
N LEU A 130 8.71 -5.13 -19.47
CA LEU A 130 10.03 -5.08 -18.81
C LEU A 130 10.82 -3.83 -19.19
N MET A 131 10.74 -3.39 -20.46
CA MET A 131 11.30 -2.10 -20.85
C MET A 131 10.66 -0.93 -20.08
N ASP A 132 9.33 -0.89 -20.00
CA ASP A 132 8.62 0.15 -19.23
C ASP A 132 9.08 0.17 -17.76
N LEU A 133 9.26 -1.01 -17.15
CA LEU A 133 9.80 -1.15 -15.79
C LEU A 133 11.23 -0.61 -15.68
N ALA A 134 12.10 -0.95 -16.63
CA ALA A 134 13.49 -0.47 -16.66
C ALA A 134 13.57 1.06 -16.80
N ILE A 135 12.73 1.64 -17.65
CA ILE A 135 12.66 3.09 -17.88
C ILE A 135 12.20 3.82 -16.60
N VAL A 136 11.16 3.32 -15.92
CA VAL A 136 10.70 3.92 -14.65
C VAL A 136 11.78 3.81 -13.57
N ASN A 137 12.48 2.67 -13.48
CA ASN A 137 13.59 2.51 -12.54
C ASN A 137 14.74 3.47 -12.84
N ALA A 138 15.11 3.64 -14.11
CA ALA A 138 16.11 4.61 -14.53
C ALA A 138 15.71 6.05 -14.16
N PHE A 139 14.44 6.42 -14.35
CA PHE A 139 13.90 7.71 -13.93
C PHE A 139 14.03 7.95 -12.42
N ILE A 140 13.69 6.94 -11.60
CA ILE A 140 13.80 7.01 -10.13
C ILE A 140 15.27 7.21 -9.73
N ILE A 141 16.18 6.41 -10.27
CA ILE A 141 17.62 6.48 -9.97
C ILE A 141 18.19 7.83 -10.42
N TYR A 142 17.81 8.31 -11.60
CA TYR A 142 18.25 9.60 -12.13
C TYR A 142 17.86 10.75 -11.20
N ASN A 143 16.60 10.77 -10.73
CA ASN A 143 16.14 11.79 -9.79
C ASN A 143 16.75 11.63 -8.39
N ALA A 144 17.01 10.40 -7.94
CA ALA A 144 17.72 10.16 -6.68
C ALA A 144 19.15 10.71 -6.74
N ARG A 145 19.86 10.51 -7.85
CA ARG A 145 21.20 11.06 -8.05
C ARG A 145 21.19 12.58 -8.10
N ARG A 146 20.24 13.18 -8.83
CA ARG A 146 20.08 14.64 -8.87
C ARG A 146 19.83 15.24 -7.50
N ALA A 147 18.99 14.59 -6.68
CA ALA A 147 18.73 15.04 -5.32
C ALA A 147 20.00 14.98 -4.46
N ALA A 148 20.82 13.94 -4.60
CA ALA A 148 22.12 13.84 -3.93
C ALA A 148 23.09 14.96 -4.37
N ASP A 149 23.01 15.39 -5.63
CA ASP A 149 23.79 16.51 -6.17
C ASP A 149 23.15 17.90 -5.88
N GLY A 150 22.08 17.98 -5.05
CA GLY A 150 21.41 19.24 -4.71
C GLY A 150 20.55 19.84 -5.84
N LYS A 151 20.29 19.09 -6.91
CA LYS A 151 19.53 19.54 -8.08
C LYS A 151 18.03 19.24 -7.92
N SER A 152 17.19 20.06 -8.56
CA SER A 152 15.75 19.82 -8.63
C SER A 152 15.40 18.54 -9.40
N LYS A 153 14.29 17.92 -9.02
CA LYS A 153 13.72 16.74 -9.69
C LYS A 153 13.28 17.10 -11.10
N VAL A 154 13.57 16.21 -12.04
CA VAL A 154 13.13 16.33 -13.44
C VAL A 154 11.77 15.65 -13.60
N SER A 155 10.91 16.25 -14.43
CA SER A 155 9.60 15.66 -14.75
C SER A 155 9.77 14.38 -15.58
N HIS A 156 8.83 13.44 -15.45
CA HIS A 156 8.85 12.19 -16.22
C HIS A 156 8.88 12.46 -17.74
N VAL A 157 8.13 13.46 -18.20
CA VAL A 157 8.09 13.89 -19.61
C VAL A 157 9.46 14.35 -20.10
N SER A 158 10.12 15.22 -19.34
CA SER A 158 11.43 15.75 -19.70
C SER A 158 12.49 14.65 -19.76
N PHE A 159 12.46 13.73 -18.79
CA PHE A 159 13.32 12.56 -18.77
C PHE A 159 13.10 11.67 -20.00
N MET A 160 11.85 11.35 -20.34
CA MET A 160 11.53 10.52 -21.50
C MET A 160 11.96 11.15 -22.83
N LYS A 161 11.82 12.48 -22.97
CA LYS A 161 12.29 13.20 -24.16
C LYS A 161 13.81 13.09 -24.31
N GLN A 162 14.53 13.32 -23.22
CA GLN A 162 15.99 13.21 -23.22
C GLN A 162 16.44 11.79 -23.56
N LEU A 163 15.86 10.79 -22.89
CA LEU A 163 16.15 9.38 -23.14
C LEU A 163 15.89 9.00 -24.60
N HIS A 164 14.79 9.47 -25.19
CA HIS A 164 14.48 9.20 -26.58
C HIS A 164 15.50 9.82 -27.55
N LEU A 165 15.90 11.07 -27.31
CA LEU A 165 16.92 11.74 -28.13
C LEU A 165 18.26 11.00 -28.06
N GLU A 166 18.70 10.61 -26.87
CA GLU A 166 19.96 9.88 -26.69
C GLU A 166 19.94 8.50 -27.38
N LEU A 167 18.81 7.79 -27.35
CA LEU A 167 18.66 6.49 -28.01
C LEU A 167 18.57 6.59 -29.54
N CYS A 168 18.06 7.69 -30.09
CA CYS A 168 17.94 7.91 -31.53
C CYS A 168 19.20 8.52 -32.18
N GLN A 169 20.15 8.97 -31.38
CA GLN A 169 21.44 9.51 -31.85
C GLN A 169 22.52 8.42 -32.00
N LEU A 170 22.18 7.15 -31.73
CA LEU A 170 22.97 5.96 -32.05
C LEU A 170 22.79 5.57 -33.52
#